data_AF-A0A2V7XNL8-F1
#
_entry.id   AF-A0A2V7XNL8-F1
#
_cell.length_a   1.000
_cell.length_b   1.000
_cell.length_c   1.000
_cell.angle_alpha   90.00
_cell.angle_beta   90.00
_cell.angle_gamma   90.00
#
_symmetry.space_group_name_H-M   'P 1'
#
loop_
_entity.id
_entity.type
_entity.pdbx_description
1 polymer ?
#
loop_
_entity_poly.entity_id
_entity_poly.type
_entity_poly.pdbx_seq_one_letter_code
_entity_poly.pdbx_strand_id
1 'polypeptide(L)'
;MKPLETTIEEVLRNAIQSEVETRLYYQKMAERAGSPEVNKRMLELADAELVHRAKMERKYREVVKQEPPAPQPVTVELDADIRALDMTRALKLSLERERDSESYYRFMAERAPVDSDLANLFF
;
A
#
# COMPACT_ATOMS: atom_id res chain seq x y z
N MET A 1 12.42 4.94 23.09
CA MET A 1 11.32 4.07 22.61
C MET A 1 11.74 2.62 22.76
N LYS A 2 10.82 1.68 22.98
CA LYS A 2 11.12 0.24 22.89
C LYS A 2 11.40 -0.13 21.42
N PRO A 3 12.39 -1.01 21.14
CA PRO A 3 12.64 -1.51 19.79
C PRO A 3 11.43 -2.28 19.26
N LEU A 4 11.32 -2.37 17.95
CA LEU A 4 10.21 -3.06 17.29
C LEU A 4 10.40 -4.57 17.36
N GLU A 5 9.37 -5.30 17.79
CA GLU A 5 9.32 -6.77 17.76
C GLU A 5 8.58 -7.20 16.48
N THR A 6 9.29 -7.25 15.36
CA THR A 6 8.81 -7.79 14.08
C THR A 6 9.99 -8.31 13.27
N THR A 7 9.70 -9.08 12.22
CA THR A 7 10.68 -9.52 11.23
C THR A 7 10.53 -8.75 9.92
N ILE A 8 11.59 -8.73 9.11
CA ILE A 8 11.53 -8.17 7.74
C ILE A 8 10.53 -8.89 6.88
N GLU A 9 10.43 -10.20 7.07
CA GLU A 9 9.45 -11.01 6.36
C GLU A 9 8.04 -10.49 6.63
N GLU A 10 7.67 -10.27 7.89
CA GLU A 10 6.37 -9.71 8.27
C GLU A 10 6.16 -8.31 7.69
N VAL A 11 7.16 -7.44 7.74
CA VAL A 11 7.05 -6.08 7.19
C VAL A 11 6.82 -6.12 5.68
N LEU A 12 7.57 -6.94 4.95
CA LEU A 12 7.42 -7.06 3.50
C LEU A 12 6.10 -7.74 3.12
N ARG A 13 5.63 -8.73 3.90
CA ARG A 13 4.30 -9.33 3.70
C ARG A 13 3.19 -8.30 3.89
N ASN A 14 3.27 -7.51 4.95
CA ASN A 14 2.32 -6.43 5.20
C ASN A 14 2.38 -5.38 4.08
N ALA A 15 3.57 -5.09 3.56
CA ALA A 15 3.72 -4.17 2.45
C ALA A 15 3.06 -4.67 1.17
N ILE A 16 3.37 -5.91 0.76
CA ILE A 16 2.73 -6.55 -0.39
C ILE A 16 1.20 -6.57 -0.23
N GLN A 17 0.71 -6.87 0.98
CA GLN A 17 -0.72 -6.86 1.27
C GLN A 17 -1.32 -5.45 1.13
N SER A 18 -0.65 -4.44 1.67
CA SER A 18 -1.07 -3.04 1.59
C SER A 18 -1.23 -2.56 0.14
N GLU A 19 -0.31 -2.93 -0.76
CA GLU A 19 -0.43 -2.57 -2.20
C GLU A 19 -1.65 -3.24 -2.86
N VAL A 20 -1.97 -4.48 -2.49
CA VAL A 20 -3.17 -5.17 -2.99
C VAL A 20 -4.44 -4.49 -2.50
N GLU A 21 -4.47 -4.06 -1.23
CA GLU A 21 -5.61 -3.33 -0.67
C GLU A 21 -5.79 -1.96 -1.32
N THR A 22 -4.71 -1.19 -1.47
CA THR A 22 -4.74 0.15 -2.06
C THR A 22 -5.13 0.08 -3.54
N ARG A 23 -4.65 -0.93 -4.28
CA ARG A 23 -5.13 -1.19 -5.63
C ARG A 23 -6.64 -1.41 -5.67
N LEU A 24 -7.17 -2.28 -4.81
CA LEU A 24 -8.61 -2.56 -4.77
C LEU A 24 -9.41 -1.31 -4.35
N TYR A 25 -8.87 -0.50 -3.45
CA TYR A 25 -9.45 0.77 -3.04
C TYR A 25 -9.62 1.71 -4.24
N TYR A 26 -8.57 1.90 -5.04
CA TYR A 26 -8.64 2.71 -6.27
C TYR A 26 -9.60 2.14 -7.31
N GLN A 27 -9.66 0.82 -7.48
CA GLN A 27 -10.65 0.19 -8.36
C GLN A 27 -12.09 0.51 -7.91
N LYS A 28 -12.38 0.43 -6.61
CA LYS A 28 -13.71 0.79 -6.08
C LYS A 28 -14.00 2.28 -6.19
N MET A 29 -13.00 3.15 -6.07
CA MET A 29 -13.19 4.59 -6.31
C MET A 29 -13.51 4.86 -7.78
N ALA A 30 -12.89 4.13 -8.71
CA ALA A 30 -13.19 4.23 -10.13
C ALA A 30 -14.65 3.86 -10.43
N GLU A 31 -15.19 2.83 -9.77
CA GLU A 31 -16.62 2.45 -9.87
C GLU A 31 -17.57 3.54 -9.38
N ARG A 32 -17.10 4.40 -8.46
CA ARG A 32 -17.88 5.50 -7.86
C ARG A 32 -17.52 6.88 -8.42
N ALA A 33 -16.80 6.92 -9.54
CA ALA A 33 -16.39 8.13 -10.21
C ALA A 33 -17.59 8.95 -10.70
N GLY A 34 -17.52 10.29 -10.55
CA GLY A 34 -18.51 11.23 -11.09
C GLY A 34 -18.32 11.54 -12.57
N SER A 35 -17.18 11.17 -13.17
CA SER A 35 -16.88 11.40 -14.58
C SER A 35 -15.92 10.34 -15.14
N PRO A 36 -15.84 10.18 -16.48
CA PRO A 36 -14.89 9.29 -17.13
C PRO A 36 -13.42 9.61 -16.81
N GLU A 37 -13.09 10.89 -16.65
CA GLU A 37 -11.74 11.34 -16.32
C GLU A 37 -11.31 10.89 -14.91
N VAL A 38 -12.23 10.97 -13.93
CA VAL A 38 -11.97 10.48 -12.57
C VAL A 38 -11.84 8.96 -12.58
N ASN A 39 -12.70 8.26 -13.31
CA ASN A 39 -12.61 6.80 -13.46
C ASN A 39 -11.24 6.39 -14.00
N LYS A 40 -10.83 6.99 -15.13
CA LYS A 40 -9.53 6.74 -15.75
C LYS A 40 -8.39 7.00 -14.77
N ARG A 41 -8.40 8.13 -14.07
CA ARG A 41 -7.34 8.50 -13.12
C ARG A 41 -7.23 7.50 -11.98
N MET A 42 -8.35 7.02 -11.43
CA MET A 42 -8.32 6.02 -10.35
C MET A 42 -7.80 4.66 -10.85
N LEU A 43 -8.13 4.26 -12.09
CA LEU A 43 -7.57 3.05 -12.68
C LEU A 43 -6.06 3.16 -12.94
N GLU A 44 -5.57 4.33 -13.37
CA GLU A 44 -4.13 4.58 -13.52
C GLU A 44 -3.38 4.44 -12.19
N LEU A 45 -3.95 4.94 -11.09
CA LEU A 45 -3.38 4.74 -9.75
C LEU A 45 -3.43 3.26 -9.34
N ALA A 46 -4.55 2.57 -9.59
CA ALA A 46 -4.66 1.13 -9.33
C ALA A 46 -3.59 0.30 -10.07
N ASP A 47 -3.24 0.70 -11.30
CA ASP A 47 -2.20 0.05 -12.08
C ASP A 47 -0.78 0.39 -11.57
N ALA A 48 -0.57 1.59 -11.04
CA ALA A 48 0.69 1.96 -10.39
C ALA A 48 1.01 1.05 -9.19
N GLU A 49 0.00 0.66 -8.41
CA GLU A 49 0.16 -0.26 -7.28
C GLU A 49 0.65 -1.66 -7.67
N LEU A 50 0.42 -2.10 -8.92
CA LEU A 50 1.02 -3.34 -9.42
C LEU A 50 2.55 -3.22 -9.49
N VAL A 51 3.06 -2.05 -9.85
CA VAL A 51 4.49 -1.77 -9.92
C VAL A 51 5.09 -1.70 -8.51
N HIS A 52 4.38 -1.07 -7.56
CA HIS A 52 4.80 -1.05 -6.15
C HIS A 52 4.86 -2.47 -5.57
N ARG A 53 3.79 -3.25 -5.76
CA ARG A 53 3.74 -4.65 -5.34
C ARG A 53 4.89 -5.46 -5.92
N ALA A 54 5.15 -5.36 -7.22
CA ALA A 54 6.24 -6.09 -7.87
C ALA A 54 7.62 -5.72 -7.30
N LYS A 55 7.83 -4.45 -6.92
CA LYS A 55 9.06 -4.01 -6.23
C LYS A 55 9.17 -4.67 -4.84
N MET A 56 8.09 -4.72 -4.08
CA MET A 56 8.07 -5.33 -2.74
C MET A 56 8.27 -6.84 -2.80
N GLU A 57 7.62 -7.54 -3.73
CA GLU A 57 7.83 -8.97 -3.97
C GLU A 57 9.26 -9.29 -4.38
N ARG A 58 9.89 -8.43 -5.20
CA ARG A 58 11.31 -8.58 -5.55
C ARG A 58 12.20 -8.41 -4.31
N LYS A 59 11.96 -7.38 -3.49
CA LYS A 59 12.71 -7.15 -2.25
C LYS A 59 12.52 -8.31 -1.26
N TYR A 60 11.32 -8.89 -1.17
CA TYR A 60 11.04 -10.09 -0.38
C TYR A 60 11.93 -11.25 -0.80
N ARG A 61 11.97 -11.57 -2.10
CA ARG A 61 12.87 -12.63 -2.63
C ARG A 61 14.35 -12.35 -2.35
N GLU A 62 14.77 -11.10 -2.48
CA GLU A 62 16.16 -10.68 -2.25
C GLU A 62 16.59 -10.86 -0.79
N VAL A 63 15.72 -10.57 0.17
CA VAL A 63 16.07 -10.57 1.60
C VAL A 63 15.71 -11.89 2.27
N VAL A 64 14.48 -12.39 2.07
CA VAL A 64 13.96 -13.60 2.73
C VAL A 64 14.44 -14.88 2.04
N LYS A 65 14.89 -14.78 0.77
CA LYS A 65 15.34 -15.92 -0.06
C LYS A 65 14.25 -16.98 -0.30
N GLN A 66 12.98 -16.58 -0.23
CA GLN A 66 11.80 -17.40 -0.49
C GLN A 66 10.83 -16.64 -1.39
N GLU A 67 9.87 -17.34 -1.99
CA GLU A 67 8.77 -16.69 -2.70
C GLU A 67 7.80 -16.03 -1.70
N PRO A 68 7.30 -14.82 -1.98
CA PRO A 68 6.29 -14.21 -1.14
C PRO A 68 5.03 -15.07 -1.15
N PRO A 69 4.40 -15.28 0.02
CA PRO A 69 3.13 -15.99 0.06
C PRO A 69 2.07 -15.21 -0.71
N ALA A 70 1.07 -15.94 -1.22
CA ALA A 70 -0.07 -15.30 -1.89
C ALA A 70 -0.72 -14.28 -0.95
N PRO A 71 -1.06 -13.07 -1.45
CA PRO A 71 -1.80 -12.09 -0.67
C PRO A 71 -3.13 -12.68 -0.19
N GLN A 72 -3.57 -12.24 0.98
CA GLN A 72 -4.87 -12.62 1.51
C GLN A 72 -5.97 -11.95 0.69
N PRO A 73 -7.15 -12.60 0.53
CA PRO A 73 -8.30 -11.95 -0.07
C PRO A 73 -8.64 -10.66 0.68
N VAL A 74 -8.82 -9.57 -0.06
CA VAL A 74 -9.15 -8.26 0.49
C VAL A 74 -10.59 -7.92 0.21
N THR A 75 -11.28 -7.43 1.23
CA THR A 75 -12.53 -6.69 1.08
C THR A 75 -12.28 -5.25 1.53
N VAL A 76 -12.25 -4.32 0.57
CA VAL A 76 -12.24 -2.88 0.85
C VAL A 76 -13.67 -2.37 0.87
N GLU A 77 -14.12 -1.76 1.95
CA GLU A 77 -15.40 -1.03 1.96
C GLU A 77 -15.12 0.47 1.84
N LEU A 78 -15.80 1.11 0.90
CA LEU A 78 -15.80 2.57 0.79
C LEU A 78 -17.05 3.08 1.48
N ASP A 79 -16.90 4.13 2.29
CA ASP A 79 -17.99 4.80 2.99
C ASP A 79 -19.14 5.16 2.05
N ALA A 80 -20.37 5.08 2.55
CA ALA A 80 -21.57 5.20 1.72
C ALA A 80 -21.71 6.58 1.03
N ASP A 81 -21.08 7.61 1.57
CA ASP A 81 -21.06 8.99 1.09
C ASP A 81 -19.98 9.25 0.01
N ILE A 82 -19.07 8.31 -0.20
CA ILE A 82 -18.13 8.30 -1.32
C ILE A 82 -18.90 7.85 -2.56
N ARG A 83 -19.50 8.79 -3.28
CA ARG A 83 -20.23 8.59 -4.55
C ARG A 83 -20.04 9.79 -5.45
N ALA A 84 -20.19 9.58 -6.77
CA ALA A 84 -20.07 10.62 -7.78
C ALA A 84 -18.82 11.49 -7.56
N LEU A 85 -17.68 10.83 -7.31
CA LEU A 85 -16.43 11.50 -6.95
C LEU A 85 -16.00 12.49 -8.02
N ASP A 86 -15.78 13.75 -7.62
CA ASP A 86 -14.99 14.69 -8.39
C ASP A 86 -13.48 14.40 -8.22
N MET A 87 -12.66 15.00 -9.08
CA MET A 87 -11.22 14.78 -9.09
C MET A 87 -10.56 15.22 -7.77
N THR A 88 -11.01 16.32 -7.18
CA THR A 88 -10.41 16.87 -5.96
C THR A 88 -10.62 15.93 -4.78
N ARG A 89 -11.86 15.47 -4.59
CA ARG A 89 -12.21 14.53 -3.52
C ARG A 89 -11.54 13.18 -3.75
N ALA A 90 -11.49 12.70 -4.99
CA ALA A 90 -10.80 11.46 -5.32
C ALA A 90 -9.30 11.55 -4.95
N LEU A 91 -8.59 12.56 -5.42
CA LEU A 91 -7.16 12.71 -5.13
C LEU A 91 -6.87 12.97 -3.66
N LYS A 92 -7.77 13.66 -2.94
CA LYS A 92 -7.64 13.83 -1.48
C LYS A 92 -7.68 12.49 -0.75
N LEU A 93 -8.67 11.65 -1.06
CA LEU A 93 -8.80 10.31 -0.47
C LEU A 93 -7.60 9.43 -0.82
N SER A 94 -7.13 9.48 -2.07
CA SER A 94 -5.90 8.78 -2.48
C SER A 94 -4.70 9.25 -1.67
N LEU A 95 -4.50 10.55 -1.51
CA LEU A 95 -3.38 11.09 -0.73
C LEU A 95 -3.46 10.69 0.75
N GLU A 96 -4.65 10.68 1.35
CA GLU A 96 -4.85 10.20 2.72
C GLU A 96 -4.44 8.72 2.85
N ARG A 97 -4.85 7.87 1.91
CA ARG A 97 -4.46 6.45 1.86
C ARG A 97 -2.96 6.23 1.73
N GLU A 98 -2.29 7.01 0.87
CA GLU A 98 -0.83 6.98 0.72
C GLU A 98 -0.11 7.43 1.99
N ARG A 99 -0.59 8.50 2.64
CA ARG A 99 0.01 9.02 3.87
C ARG A 99 -0.12 8.06 5.04
N ASP A 100 -1.23 7.33 5.14
CA ASP A 100 -1.40 6.31 6.17
C ASP A 100 -0.39 5.17 5.99
N SER A 101 -0.20 4.74 4.74
CA SER A 101 0.79 3.72 4.37
C SER A 101 2.22 4.21 4.66
N GLU A 102 2.56 5.43 4.23
CA GLU A 102 3.88 6.04 4.49
C GLU A 102 4.15 6.19 6.00
N SER A 103 3.17 6.68 6.77
CA SER A 103 3.32 6.89 8.21
C SER A 103 3.57 5.59 8.95
N TYR A 104 2.93 4.50 8.52
CA TYR A 104 3.20 3.17 9.03
C TYR A 104 4.66 2.77 8.79
N TYR A 105 5.17 2.86 7.56
CA TYR A 105 6.56 2.48 7.27
C TYR A 105 7.58 3.37 7.94
N ARG A 106 7.31 4.67 8.04
CA ARG A 106 8.18 5.61 8.76
C ARG A 106 8.28 5.24 10.25
N PHE A 107 7.15 4.93 10.88
CA PHE A 107 7.13 4.43 12.26
C PHE A 107 7.95 3.15 12.43
N MET A 108 7.88 2.24 11.45
CA MET A 108 8.67 1.01 11.47
C MET A 108 10.17 1.31 11.34
N ALA A 109 10.56 2.19 10.41
CA ALA A 109 11.94 2.59 10.16
C ALA A 109 12.59 3.26 11.39
N GLU A 110 11.87 4.18 12.06
CA GLU A 110 12.37 4.89 13.26
C GLU A 110 12.66 3.96 14.45
N ARG A 111 12.10 2.75 14.44
CA ARG A 111 12.15 1.79 15.55
C ARG A 111 12.88 0.49 15.19
N ALA A 112 13.31 0.35 13.94
CA ALA A 112 14.16 -0.73 13.49
C ALA A 112 15.53 -0.61 14.20
N PRO A 113 16.08 -1.71 14.77
CA PRO A 113 17.43 -1.67 15.31
C PRO A 113 18.44 -1.28 14.22
N VAL A 114 19.33 -0.34 14.52
CA VAL A 114 20.27 0.28 13.54
C VAL A 114 21.12 -0.75 12.77
N ASP A 115 21.51 -1.83 13.45
CA ASP A 115 22.35 -2.90 12.86
C ASP A 115 21.54 -4.11 12.35
N SER A 116 20.21 -3.97 12.21
CA SER A 116 19.36 -5.04 11.70
C SER A 116 19.16 -4.94 10.19
N ASP A 117 18.92 -6.09 9.57
CA ASP A 117 18.49 -6.16 8.17
C ASP A 117 17.20 -5.34 7.92
N LEU A 118 16.42 -5.04 8.98
CA LEU A 118 15.21 -4.22 8.92
C LEU A 118 15.53 -2.74 8.75
N ALA A 119 16.62 -2.24 9.34
CA ALA A 119 17.08 -0.88 9.06
C ALA A 119 17.51 -0.74 7.58
N ASN A 120 18.20 -1.74 7.04
CA ASN A 120 18.62 -1.79 5.63
C ASN A 120 17.45 -1.95 4.62
N LEU A 121 16.23 -2.21 5.10
CA LEU A 121 15.05 -2.20 4.25
C LEU A 121 14.60 -0.77 3.89
N PHE A 122 14.82 0.18 4.80
CA PHE A 122 14.26 1.53 4.71
C PHE A 122 15.25 2.60 4.21
N PHE A 123 16.54 2.26 4.04
CA PHE A 123 17.61 3.13 3.55
C PHE A 123 18.33 2.51 2.35
#